data_AF-A0A6B3HUN7-F1
#
_entry.id   AF-A0A6B3HUN7-F1
#
_cell.length_a   1.000
_cell.length_b   1.000
_cell.length_c   1.000
_cell.angle_alpha   90.00
_cell.angle_beta   90.00
_cell.angle_gamma   90.00
#
_symmetry.space_group_name_H-M   'P 1'
#
loop_
_entity.id
_entity.type
_entity.pdbx_description
1 polymer ?
#
loop_
_entity_poly.entity_id
_entity_poly.type
_entity_poly.pdbx_seq_one_letter_code
_entity_poly.pdbx_strand_id
1 'polypeptide(L)'
;MRRRSMAPLAAAAAAVALSLPLTLITAASASAAPSDKPQVLSSWTQTSASSYNAWNAARNNQGAWSAYGFDWSTDYCSSSPDNPFGFPFQTACARHDFGYRNHKAAGTFSANKARVDSAF
;
A
#
# COMPACT_ATOMS: atom_id res chain seq x y z
N MET A 1 76.31 -18.81 -44.41
CA MET A 1 75.76 -17.47 -44.71
C MET A 1 74.35 -17.37 -44.15
N ARG A 2 74.09 -16.27 -43.43
CA ARG A 2 72.81 -15.58 -43.17
C ARG A 2 71.65 -16.32 -42.46
N ARG A 3 71.54 -15.98 -41.17
CA ARG A 3 70.31 -15.92 -40.36
C ARG A 3 69.17 -15.21 -41.10
N ARG A 4 67.94 -15.68 -40.95
CA ARG A 4 66.73 -14.84 -40.89
C ARG A 4 65.71 -15.42 -39.92
N SER A 5 65.61 -14.78 -38.76
CA SER A 5 64.45 -14.83 -37.87
C SER A 5 63.31 -14.03 -38.49
N MET A 6 62.05 -14.47 -38.35
CA MET A 6 60.85 -13.63 -38.41
C MET A 6 59.62 -14.43 -37.92
N ALA A 7 59.19 -14.17 -36.69
CA ALA A 7 57.77 -14.19 -36.30
C ALA A 7 57.21 -12.76 -36.57
N PRO A 8 55.92 -12.42 -36.35
CA PRO A 8 54.76 -13.20 -35.90
C PRO A 8 53.50 -12.90 -36.76
N LEU A 9 52.31 -13.39 -36.38
CA LEU A 9 51.05 -12.63 -36.46
C LEU A 9 50.00 -13.37 -35.63
N ALA A 10 49.84 -12.90 -34.39
CA ALA A 10 48.74 -13.28 -33.53
C ALA A 10 47.44 -12.74 -34.12
N ALA A 11 46.50 -13.63 -34.45
CA ALA A 11 45.12 -13.24 -34.71
C ALA A 11 44.48 -12.87 -33.37
N ALA A 12 44.28 -11.57 -33.15
CA ALA A 12 43.57 -11.05 -32.00
C ALA A 12 42.10 -11.49 -32.07
N ALA A 13 41.70 -12.40 -31.18
CA ALA A 13 40.29 -12.68 -30.91
C ALA A 13 39.69 -11.44 -30.21
N ALA A 14 38.88 -10.67 -30.93
CA ALA A 14 38.09 -9.60 -30.34
C ALA A 14 36.97 -10.21 -29.50
N ALA A 15 37.25 -10.46 -28.22
CA ALA A 15 36.21 -10.76 -27.24
C ALA A 15 35.44 -9.47 -26.96
N VAL A 16 34.29 -9.29 -27.61
CA VAL A 16 33.31 -8.27 -27.24
C VAL A 16 32.72 -8.69 -25.89
N ALA A 17 33.31 -8.19 -24.81
CA ALA A 17 32.76 -8.35 -23.47
C ALA A 17 31.49 -7.49 -23.38
N LEU A 18 30.31 -8.11 -23.53
CA LEU A 18 29.04 -7.50 -23.17
C LEU A 18 29.03 -7.28 -21.65
N SER A 19 29.35 -6.06 -21.22
CA SER A 19 29.11 -5.60 -19.86
C SER A 19 27.61 -5.39 -19.66
N LEU A 20 26.89 -6.43 -19.23
CA LEU A 20 25.52 -6.27 -18.70
C LEU A 20 25.61 -5.51 -17.37
N PRO A 21 24.93 -4.36 -17.21
CA PRO A 21 24.81 -3.74 -15.90
C PRO A 21 23.95 -4.66 -15.02
N LEU A 22 24.56 -5.23 -13.99
CA LEU A 22 23.87 -6.02 -12.98
C LEU A 22 23.02 -5.07 -12.13
N THR A 23 21.78 -4.82 -12.54
CA THR A 23 20.82 -4.09 -11.71
C THR A 23 20.47 -4.95 -10.51
N LEU A 24 20.99 -4.58 -9.33
CA LEU A 24 20.59 -5.16 -8.06
C LEU A 24 19.12 -4.80 -7.79
N ILE A 25 18.21 -5.70 -8.14
CA ILE A 25 16.82 -5.62 -7.71
C ILE A 25 16.81 -6.03 -6.24
N THR A 26 16.75 -5.07 -5.32
CA THR A 26 16.47 -5.36 -3.91
C THR A 26 15.05 -5.89 -3.84
N ALA A 27 14.89 -7.20 -3.67
CA ALA A 27 13.59 -7.79 -3.37
C ALA A 27 13.12 -7.21 -2.02
N ALA A 28 12.10 -6.37 -2.06
CA ALA A 28 11.45 -5.91 -0.84
C ALA A 28 10.79 -7.13 -0.19
N SER A 29 11.29 -7.55 0.97
CA SER A 29 10.65 -8.58 1.78
C SER A 29 9.24 -8.11 2.15
N ALA A 30 8.22 -8.84 1.71
CA ALA A 30 6.86 -8.60 2.15
C ALA A 30 6.76 -8.95 3.64
N SER A 31 6.80 -7.93 4.50
CA SER A 31 6.52 -8.12 5.92
C SER A 31 5.03 -8.38 6.07
N ALA A 32 4.67 -9.47 6.77
CA ALA A 32 3.29 -9.70 7.15
C ALA A 32 2.81 -8.53 8.02
N ALA A 33 1.55 -8.14 7.84
CA ALA A 33 0.92 -7.17 8.74
C ALA A 33 0.88 -7.72 10.17
N PRO A 34 0.87 -6.86 11.20
CA PRO A 34 0.65 -7.27 12.58
C PRO A 34 -0.58 -8.19 12.72
N SER A 35 -0.46 -9.21 13.58
CA SER A 35 -1.49 -10.23 13.77
C SER A 35 -2.79 -9.69 14.38
N ASP A 36 -2.72 -8.52 15.01
CA ASP A 36 -3.84 -7.79 15.59
C ASP A 36 -4.53 -6.83 14.60
N LYS A 37 -4.13 -6.81 13.32
CA LYS A 37 -4.79 -6.01 12.26
C LYS A 37 -6.32 -6.16 12.24
N PRO A 38 -6.93 -7.37 12.36
CA PRO A 38 -8.38 -7.50 12.42
C PRO A 38 -9.02 -6.79 13.62
N GLN A 39 -8.36 -6.82 14.78
CA GLN A 39 -8.82 -6.21 16.03
C GLN A 39 -8.72 -4.69 15.92
N VAL A 40 -7.63 -4.17 15.37
CA VAL A 40 -7.47 -2.73 15.10
C VAL A 40 -8.55 -2.25 14.12
N LEU A 41 -8.75 -2.94 12.99
CA LEU A 41 -9.80 -2.63 12.02
C LEU A 41 -11.20 -2.62 12.66
N SER A 42 -11.50 -3.63 13.48
CA SER A 42 -12.78 -3.70 14.19
C SER A 42 -12.93 -2.53 15.18
N SER A 43 -11.90 -2.20 15.95
CA SER A 43 -11.95 -1.13 16.96
C SER A 43 -12.18 0.26 16.38
N TRP A 44 -11.74 0.50 15.13
CA TRP A 44 -11.95 1.76 14.40
C TRP A 44 -13.27 1.84 13.62
N THR A 45 -14.02 0.74 13.55
CA THR A 45 -15.28 0.63 12.81
C THR A 45 -16.48 0.36 13.72
N GLN A 46 -16.40 0.76 14.99
CA GLN A 46 -17.53 0.78 15.91
C GLN A 46 -18.33 2.09 15.80
N THR A 47 -19.58 2.05 16.25
CA THR A 47 -20.51 3.20 16.24
C THR A 47 -20.22 4.24 17.33
N SER A 48 -19.33 3.94 18.29
CA SER A 48 -19.01 4.85 19.38
C SER A 48 -18.16 6.05 18.93
N ALA A 49 -18.28 7.15 19.65
CA ALA A 49 -17.41 8.33 19.48
C ALA A 49 -15.93 8.01 19.75
N SER A 50 -15.63 7.09 20.67
CA SER A 50 -14.26 6.66 20.95
C SER A 50 -13.61 5.96 19.75
N SER A 51 -14.37 5.12 19.04
CA SER A 51 -13.93 4.48 17.79
C SER A 51 -13.66 5.52 16.70
N TYR A 52 -14.56 6.50 16.55
CA TYR A 52 -14.37 7.61 15.61
C TYR A 52 -13.09 8.39 15.91
N ASN A 53 -12.89 8.78 17.17
CA ASN A 53 -11.72 9.55 17.58
C ASN A 53 -10.42 8.77 17.38
N ALA A 54 -10.41 7.46 17.68
CA ALA A 54 -9.25 6.61 17.46
C ALA A 54 -8.90 6.48 15.97
N TRP A 55 -9.92 6.23 15.12
CA TRP A 55 -9.72 6.19 13.67
C TRP A 55 -9.23 7.54 13.12
N ASN A 56 -9.81 8.65 13.57
CA ASN A 56 -9.45 9.98 13.08
C ASN A 56 -8.02 10.36 13.50
N ALA A 57 -7.61 10.00 14.71
CA ALA A 57 -6.22 10.16 15.15
C ALA A 57 -5.26 9.32 14.28
N ALA A 58 -5.62 8.08 13.96
CA ALA A 58 -4.82 7.23 13.09
C ALA A 58 -4.74 7.74 11.64
N ARG A 59 -5.85 8.25 11.09
CA ARG A 59 -5.91 8.88 9.76
C ARG A 59 -4.98 10.10 9.67
N ASN A 60 -4.86 10.88 10.73
CA ASN A 60 -3.97 12.04 10.78
C ASN A 60 -2.49 11.66 10.99
N ASN A 61 -2.19 10.38 11.24
CA ASN A 61 -0.83 9.87 11.43
C ASN A 61 -0.65 8.48 10.77
N GLN A 62 -1.01 8.37 9.48
CA GLN A 62 -1.01 7.07 8.76
C GLN A 62 0.36 6.40 8.75
N GLY A 63 1.45 7.18 8.76
CA GLY A 63 2.82 6.65 8.80
C GLY A 63 3.09 5.75 10.00
N ALA A 64 2.53 6.08 11.17
CA ALA A 64 2.62 5.24 12.37
C ALA A 64 1.89 3.89 12.24
N TRP A 65 0.98 3.76 11.27
CA TRP A 65 0.19 2.56 11.00
C TRP A 65 0.60 1.87 9.69
N SER A 66 1.70 2.28 9.07
CA SER A 66 2.18 1.75 7.77
C SER A 66 2.38 0.23 7.77
N ALA A 67 2.87 -0.34 8.88
CA ALA A 67 3.05 -1.79 9.04
C ALA A 67 1.74 -2.59 8.89
N TYR A 68 0.57 -1.98 9.16
CA TYR A 68 -0.72 -2.63 9.01
C TYR A 68 -1.14 -2.73 7.55
N GLY A 69 -0.63 -1.90 6.64
CA GLY A 69 -1.05 -1.88 5.25
C GLY A 69 -2.58 -1.72 5.11
N PHE A 70 -3.16 -0.77 5.84
CA PHE A 70 -4.55 -0.38 5.64
C PHE A 70 -4.70 0.43 4.35
N ASP A 71 -5.82 0.23 3.67
CA ASP A 71 -6.23 1.09 2.56
C ASP A 71 -6.84 2.38 3.13
N TRP A 72 -6.15 3.50 2.93
CA TRP A 72 -6.57 4.83 3.35
C TRP A 72 -7.22 5.63 2.21
N SER A 73 -7.37 5.05 1.02
CA SER A 73 -8.01 5.72 -0.11
C SER A 73 -9.47 6.04 0.18
N THR A 74 -9.93 7.18 -0.32
CA THR A 74 -11.32 7.63 -0.20
C THR A 74 -11.65 8.49 -1.40
N ASP A 75 -12.89 8.40 -1.86
CA ASP A 75 -13.47 9.36 -2.82
C ASP A 75 -14.42 10.34 -2.11
N TYR A 76 -14.35 10.36 -0.78
CA TYR A 76 -15.20 11.14 0.11
C TYR A 76 -16.68 10.85 -0.16
N CYS A 77 -17.50 11.88 -0.29
CA CYS A 77 -18.94 11.72 -0.44
C CYS A 77 -19.35 11.71 -1.94
N SER A 78 -18.50 11.19 -2.83
CA SER A 78 -18.68 11.30 -4.29
C SER A 78 -19.94 10.62 -4.82
N SER A 79 -20.39 9.56 -4.13
CA SER A 79 -21.58 8.78 -4.45
C SER A 79 -22.74 9.05 -3.47
N SER A 80 -22.59 10.04 -2.59
CA SER A 80 -23.64 10.46 -1.66
C SER A 80 -24.68 11.35 -2.34
N PRO A 81 -25.90 11.46 -1.80
CA PRO A 81 -26.88 12.45 -2.24
C PRO A 81 -26.34 13.88 -2.16
N ASP A 82 -26.98 14.80 -2.89
CA ASP A 82 -26.66 16.22 -2.84
C ASP A 82 -26.65 16.76 -1.40
N ASN A 83 -25.67 17.62 -1.12
CA ASN A 83 -25.51 18.30 0.16
C ASN A 83 -25.74 19.82 -0.01
N PRO A 84 -27.00 20.25 -0.25
CA PRO A 84 -27.31 21.63 -0.64
C PRO A 84 -26.98 22.66 0.45
N PHE A 85 -26.86 22.22 1.70
CA PHE A 85 -26.52 23.07 2.85
C PHE A 85 -25.04 23.04 3.21
N GLY A 86 -24.22 22.25 2.51
CA GLY A 86 -22.77 22.24 2.70
C GLY A 86 -22.31 21.69 4.05
N PHE A 87 -23.04 20.73 4.64
CA PHE A 87 -22.61 20.11 5.89
C PHE A 87 -21.27 19.36 5.74
N PRO A 88 -20.38 19.40 6.73
CA PRO A 88 -19.01 18.89 6.60
C PRO A 88 -18.93 17.36 6.80
N PHE A 89 -19.58 16.56 5.96
CA PHE A 89 -19.63 15.10 6.08
C PHE A 89 -18.41 14.34 5.53
N GLN A 90 -17.42 15.03 4.96
CA GLN A 90 -16.27 14.37 4.30
C GLN A 90 -15.55 13.38 5.21
N THR A 91 -15.34 13.72 6.48
CA THR A 91 -14.66 12.82 7.43
C THR A 91 -15.47 11.56 7.72
N ALA A 92 -16.81 11.67 7.80
CA ALA A 92 -17.69 10.53 7.98
C ALA A 92 -17.63 9.60 6.76
N CYS A 93 -17.73 10.17 5.54
CA CYS A 93 -17.63 9.41 4.29
C CYS A 93 -16.28 8.71 4.19
N ALA A 94 -15.20 9.39 4.57
CA ALA A 94 -13.87 8.80 4.53
C ALA A 94 -13.66 7.67 5.54
N ARG A 95 -14.35 7.67 6.69
CA ARG A 95 -14.37 6.53 7.63
C ARG A 95 -15.16 5.37 7.09
N HIS A 96 -16.28 5.65 6.44
CA HIS A 96 -17.13 4.64 5.81
C HIS A 96 -16.35 3.91 4.69
N ASP A 97 -15.68 4.68 3.82
CA ASP A 97 -14.77 4.17 2.79
C ASP A 97 -13.67 3.28 3.37
N PHE A 98 -13.00 3.76 4.42
CA PHE A 98 -11.98 2.98 5.11
C PHE A 98 -12.53 1.63 5.60
N GLY A 99 -13.68 1.63 6.26
CA GLY A 99 -14.32 0.41 6.74
C GLY A 99 -14.68 -0.54 5.59
N TYR A 100 -15.29 -0.02 4.52
CA TYR A 100 -15.67 -0.79 3.34
C TYR A 100 -14.47 -1.45 2.67
N ARG A 101 -13.45 -0.66 2.33
CA ARG A 101 -12.27 -1.11 1.59
C ARG A 101 -11.49 -2.16 2.37
N ASN A 102 -11.23 -1.90 3.66
CA ASN A 102 -10.43 -2.81 4.47
C ASN A 102 -11.17 -4.10 4.85
N HIS A 103 -12.48 -4.05 5.11
CA HIS A 103 -13.24 -5.29 5.33
C HIS A 103 -13.43 -6.10 4.04
N LYS A 104 -13.51 -5.47 2.86
CA LYS A 104 -13.49 -6.17 1.56
C LYS A 104 -12.14 -6.83 1.33
N ALA A 105 -11.04 -6.12 1.54
CA ALA A 105 -9.68 -6.67 1.42
C ALA A 105 -9.43 -7.84 2.40
N ALA A 106 -10.03 -7.79 3.58
CA ALA A 106 -9.96 -8.88 4.57
C ALA A 106 -10.93 -10.05 4.31
N GLY A 107 -11.78 -9.97 3.27
CA GLY A 107 -12.79 -11.02 3.00
C GLY A 107 -13.92 -11.11 4.02
N THR A 108 -14.12 -10.09 4.86
CA THR A 108 -15.09 -10.09 5.97
C THR A 108 -16.22 -9.05 5.80
N PHE A 109 -16.35 -8.46 4.61
CA PHE A 109 -17.27 -7.35 4.36
C PHE A 109 -18.73 -7.66 4.70
N SER A 110 -19.27 -8.78 4.23
CA SER A 110 -20.69 -9.12 4.43
C SER A 110 -21.08 -9.17 5.91
N ALA A 111 -20.20 -9.68 6.78
CA ALA A 111 -20.45 -9.76 8.22
C ALA A 111 -20.35 -8.42 8.95
N ASN A 112 -19.66 -7.43 8.37
CA ASN A 112 -19.36 -6.15 9.02
C ASN A 112 -20.11 -4.95 8.42
N LYS A 113 -20.67 -5.10 7.21
CA LYS A 113 -21.32 -4.02 6.46
C LYS A 113 -22.35 -3.26 7.30
N ALA A 114 -23.27 -3.95 7.97
CA ALA A 114 -24.32 -3.32 8.76
C ALA A 114 -23.77 -2.43 9.89
N ARG A 115 -22.68 -2.86 10.56
CA ARG A 115 -22.03 -2.07 11.60
C ARG A 115 -21.32 -0.85 11.02
N VAL A 116 -20.62 -1.01 9.89
CA VAL A 116 -19.92 0.10 9.22
C VAL A 116 -20.92 1.15 8.71
N ASP A 117 -22.07 0.71 8.17
CA ASP A 117 -23.16 1.61 7.76
C ASP A 117 -23.79 2.32 8.94
N SER A 118 -23.98 1.63 10.08
CA SER A 118 -24.51 2.26 11.31
C SER A 118 -23.53 3.22 11.97
N ALA A 119 -22.25 3.14 11.61
CA ALA A 119 -21.19 4.01 12.11
C ALA A 119 -20.97 5.24 11.20
N PHE A 120 -21.65 5.34 10.06
CA PHE A 120 -21.57 6.47 9.15
C PHE A 120 -22.54 7.59 9.55
#